data_AF-D1YIT9-F1
#
_entry.id   AF-D1YIT9-F1
#
_cell.length_a   1.000
_cell.length_b   1.000
_cell.length_c   1.000
_cell.angle_alpha   90.00
_cell.angle_beta   90.00
_cell.angle_gamma   90.00
#
_symmetry.space_group_name_H-M   'P 1'
#
loop_
_entity.id
_entity.type
_entity.pdbx_description
1 polymer ?
#
loop_
_entity_poly.entity_id
_entity_poly.type
_entity_poly.pdbx_seq_one_letter_code
_entity_poly.pdbx_strand_id
1 'polypeptide(L)'
;MHQSVSPLTVSENTFVKEVPTQTGYYSTNEDGKIENLIFTEKNEIAYICSFSEKSCNLFIQAILSKMFSKYSAIFFEADDTDWSATKLLDCFNVDKENSFNTYIYI
;
A
#
# COMPACT_ATOMS: atom_id res chain seq x y z
N MET A 1 -2.61 -14.03 0.78
CA MET A 1 -3.67 -13.00 0.65
C MET A 1 -3.60 -12.41 -0.75
N HIS A 2 -4.70 -11.83 -1.26
CA HIS A 2 -4.91 -11.35 -2.65
C HIS A 2 -4.61 -12.31 -3.82
N GLN A 3 -4.59 -13.64 -3.66
CA GLN A 3 -4.32 -14.57 -4.78
C GLN A 3 -5.22 -14.36 -6.01
N SER A 4 -6.46 -13.94 -5.78
CA SER A 4 -7.46 -13.69 -6.82
C SER A 4 -7.17 -12.45 -7.66
N VAL A 5 -6.29 -11.56 -7.19
CA VAL A 5 -6.03 -10.25 -7.79
C VAL A 5 -4.56 -9.81 -7.71
N SER A 6 -3.63 -10.71 -7.37
CA SER A 6 -2.21 -10.37 -7.28
C SER A 6 -1.60 -10.27 -8.68
N PRO A 7 -0.79 -9.23 -8.97
CA PRO A 7 -0.20 -9.06 -10.29
C PRO A 7 0.78 -10.19 -10.64
N LEU A 8 1.20 -10.99 -9.65
CA LEU A 8 2.05 -12.16 -9.82
C LEU A 8 1.27 -13.44 -10.17
N THR A 9 -0.03 -13.48 -9.91
CA THR A 9 -0.87 -14.68 -10.08
C THR A 9 -1.99 -14.51 -11.11
N VAL A 10 -2.34 -13.28 -11.48
CA VAL A 10 -3.36 -12.99 -12.48
C VAL A 10 -2.81 -12.25 -13.70
N SER A 11 -3.50 -12.35 -14.83
CA SER A 11 -3.13 -11.60 -16.04
C SER A 11 -3.24 -10.10 -15.82
N GLU A 12 -2.44 -9.28 -16.50
CA GLU A 12 -2.52 -7.81 -16.43
C GLU A 12 -3.95 -7.30 -16.67
N ASN A 13 -4.67 -7.85 -17.65
CA ASN A 13 -6.04 -7.44 -17.96
C ASN A 13 -7.02 -7.80 -16.83
N THR A 14 -6.80 -8.94 -16.17
CA THR A 14 -7.55 -9.33 -14.96
C THR A 14 -7.17 -8.44 -13.79
N PHE A 15 -5.89 -8.16 -13.60
CA PHE A 15 -5.39 -7.27 -12.55
C PHE A 15 -5.98 -5.86 -12.68
N VAL A 16 -5.94 -5.27 -13.88
CA VAL A 16 -6.50 -3.93 -14.14
C VAL A 16 -8.02 -3.91 -13.98
N LYS A 17 -8.71 -5.02 -14.26
CA LYS A 17 -10.18 -5.12 -14.09
C LYS A 17 -10.62 -5.42 -12.66
N GLU A 18 -9.85 -6.21 -11.92
CA GLU A 18 -10.18 -6.75 -10.59
C GLU A 18 -9.47 -6.01 -9.44
N VAL A 19 -8.38 -5.30 -9.73
CA VAL A 19 -7.78 -4.28 -8.85
C VAL A 19 -8.17 -2.87 -9.29
N PRO A 20 -9.46 -2.50 -9.27
CA PRO A 20 -9.86 -1.14 -9.00
C PRO A 20 -10.22 -1.09 -7.52
N THR A 21 -9.27 -0.69 -6.67
CA THR A 21 -9.68 -0.20 -5.35
C THR A 21 -10.54 1.03 -5.59
N GLN A 22 -11.83 0.91 -5.28
CA GLN A 22 -12.83 1.94 -5.59
C GLN A 22 -12.51 3.29 -4.92
N THR A 23 -11.61 3.25 -3.93
CA THR A 23 -11.14 4.42 -3.19
C THR A 23 -9.62 4.43 -3.13
N GLY A 24 -9.07 5.63 -3.04
CA GLY A 24 -7.63 5.84 -2.98
C GLY A 24 -7.30 7.32 -2.90
N TYR A 25 -6.01 7.60 -2.82
CA TYR A 25 -5.47 8.93 -2.79
C TYR A 25 -4.28 9.01 -3.73
N TYR A 26 -4.07 10.17 -4.32
CA TYR A 26 -2.88 10.42 -5.12
C TYR A 26 -2.38 11.84 -4.88
N SER A 27 -1.11 12.06 -5.17
CA SER A 27 -0.54 13.39 -5.35
C SER A 27 0.15 13.47 -6.70
N THR A 28 0.25 14.69 -7.23
CA THR A 28 0.98 14.97 -8.45
C THR A 28 2.23 15.79 -8.17
N ASN A 29 3.23 15.65 -9.03
CA ASN A 29 4.37 16.56 -9.06
C ASN A 29 3.99 17.90 -9.73
N GLU A 30 4.97 18.80 -9.86
CA GLU A 30 4.80 20.12 -10.48
C GLU A 30 4.38 20.04 -11.97
N ASP A 31 4.74 18.96 -12.66
CA ASP A 31 4.33 18.70 -14.05
C ASP A 31 2.92 18.09 -14.16
N GLY A 32 2.21 17.91 -13.04
CA GLY A 32 0.88 17.28 -13.00
C GLY A 32 0.88 15.76 -13.18
N LYS A 33 2.04 15.10 -13.15
CA LYS A 33 2.15 13.63 -13.20
C LYS A 33 1.94 13.04 -11.82
N ILE A 34 1.27 11.88 -11.76
CA ILE A 34 1.13 11.13 -10.50
C ILE A 34 2.51 10.83 -9.93
N GLU A 35 2.72 11.25 -8.69
CA GLU A 35 3.97 11.07 -7.96
C GLU A 35 3.81 10.09 -6.81
N ASN A 36 2.67 10.13 -6.11
CA ASN A 36 2.32 9.18 -5.07
C ASN A 36 0.91 8.66 -5.31
N LEU A 37 0.67 7.40 -4.98
CA LEU A 37 -0.59 6.71 -5.15
C LEU A 37 -0.80 5.71 -4.00
N ILE A 38 -1.98 5.76 -3.38
CA ILE A 38 -2.44 4.77 -2.43
C ILE A 38 -3.83 4.30 -2.86
N PHE A 39 -4.00 3.00 -2.84
CA PHE A 39 -5.23 2.31 -3.13
C PHE A 39 -5.77 1.70 -1.83
N THR A 40 -7.04 1.96 -1.52
CA THR A 40 -7.66 1.55 -0.26
C THR A 40 -8.93 0.75 -0.46
N GLU A 41 -9.13 -0.23 0.42
CA GLU A 41 -10.38 -0.95 0.57
C GLU A 41 -10.92 -0.73 1.99
N LYS A 42 -11.94 0.13 2.13
CA LYS A 42 -12.46 0.55 3.45
C LYS A 42 -11.35 1.15 4.33
N ASN A 43 -10.92 0.42 5.36
CA ASN A 43 -9.88 0.81 6.32
C ASN A 43 -8.56 0.08 6.07
N GLU A 44 -8.42 -0.59 4.94
CA GLU A 44 -7.19 -1.25 4.51
C GLU A 44 -6.47 -0.41 3.44
N ILE A 45 -5.16 -0.30 3.56
CA ILE A 45 -4.27 0.17 2.49
C ILE A 45 -3.83 -1.08 1.72
N ALA A 46 -4.44 -1.31 0.56
CA ALA A 46 -4.19 -2.51 -0.25
C ALA A 46 -2.90 -2.36 -1.07
N TYR A 47 -2.64 -1.16 -1.60
CA TYR A 47 -1.41 -0.87 -2.33
C TYR A 47 -0.94 0.55 -2.07
N ILE A 48 0.38 0.71 -2.04
CA ILE A 48 1.07 1.99 -2.01
C ILE A 48 2.12 1.99 -3.12
N CYS A 49 2.29 3.13 -3.77
CA CYS A 49 3.33 3.33 -4.76
C CYS A 49 3.76 4.80 -4.72
N SER A 50 5.07 5.03 -4.85
CA SER A 50 5.63 6.36 -4.97
C SER A 50 6.77 6.37 -5.98
N PHE A 51 6.90 7.48 -6.70
CA PHE A 51 8.01 7.77 -7.61
C PHE A 51 9.01 8.76 -7.01
N SER A 52 8.80 9.22 -5.77
CA SER A 52 9.60 10.26 -5.13
C SER A 52 9.69 10.04 -3.62
N GLU A 53 10.86 9.58 -3.15
CA GLU A 53 11.09 9.38 -1.71
C GLU A 53 10.84 10.64 -0.88
N LYS A 54 11.12 11.82 -1.46
CA LYS A 54 11.00 13.12 -0.79
C LYS A 54 9.55 13.44 -0.45
N SER A 55 8.61 13.18 -1.38
CA SER A 55 7.19 13.48 -1.14
C SER A 55 6.43 12.32 -0.51
N CYS A 56 6.91 11.08 -0.64
CA CYS A 56 6.29 9.88 -0.10
C CYS A 56 5.96 10.00 1.41
N ASN A 57 6.92 10.45 2.23
CA ASN A 57 6.71 10.58 3.68
C ASN A 57 5.56 11.53 4.04
N LEU A 58 5.54 12.72 3.43
CA LEU A 58 4.49 13.73 3.67
C LEU A 58 3.13 13.23 3.18
N PHE A 59 3.12 12.55 2.04
CA PHE A 59 1.92 11.95 1.48
C PHE A 59 1.35 10.87 2.42
N ILE A 60 2.16 9.93 2.88
CA ILE A 60 1.77 8.88 3.84
C ILE A 60 1.16 9.50 5.10
N GLN A 61 1.82 10.50 5.70
CA GLN A 61 1.31 11.16 6.91
C GLN A 61 -0.06 11.81 6.69
N ALA A 62 -0.26 12.47 5.55
CA ALA A 62 -1.54 13.07 5.20
C ALA A 62 -2.65 12.01 5.03
N ILE A 63 -2.33 10.86 4.42
CA ILE A 63 -3.28 9.76 4.24
C ILE A 63 -3.62 9.09 5.56
N LEU A 64 -2.63 8.77 6.39
CA LEU A 64 -2.85 8.20 7.72
C LEU A 64 -3.73 9.11 8.58
N SER A 65 -3.47 10.42 8.59
CA SER A 65 -4.30 11.39 9.31
C SER A 65 -5.76 11.37 8.81
N LYS A 66 -5.98 11.35 7.49
CA LYS A 66 -7.33 11.24 6.91
C LYS A 66 -8.01 9.91 7.26
N MET A 67 -7.29 8.80 7.18
CA MET A 67 -7.85 7.48 7.44
C MET A 67 -8.18 7.30 8.93
N PHE A 68 -7.31 7.70 9.85
CA PHE A 68 -7.58 7.65 11.29
C PHE A 68 -8.68 8.62 11.74
N SER A 69 -8.97 9.67 10.96
CA SER A 69 -10.16 10.51 11.22
C SER A 69 -11.49 9.77 10.96
N LYS A 70 -11.46 8.70 10.15
CA LYS A 70 -12.64 7.93 9.74
C LYS A 70 -12.72 6.54 10.38
N TYR A 71 -11.58 5.92 10.66
CA TYR A 71 -11.48 4.54 11.11
C TYR A 71 -10.68 4.46 12.40
N SER A 72 -11.11 3.62 13.34
CA SER A 72 -10.40 3.37 14.60
C SER A 72 -9.15 2.50 14.42
N ALA A 73 -9.05 1.77 13.32
CA ALA A 73 -7.92 0.90 12.98
C ALA A 73 -7.72 0.87 11.47
N ILE A 74 -6.45 0.77 11.06
CA ILE A 74 -6.03 0.64 9.66
C ILE A 74 -5.27 -0.66 9.50
N PHE A 75 -5.50 -1.38 8.41
CA PHE A 75 -4.77 -2.61 8.06
C PHE A 75 -3.92 -2.36 6.82
N PHE A 76 -2.74 -2.97 6.76
CA PHE A 76 -1.88 -2.98 5.58
C PHE A 76 -0.86 -4.11 5.70
N GLU A 77 -0.42 -4.64 4.56
CA GLU A 77 0.72 -5.53 4.46
C GLU A 77 1.94 -4.71 4.02
N ALA A 78 3.07 -4.87 4.71
CA ALA A 78 4.34 -4.26 4.33
C ALA A 78 5.45 -5.30 4.55
N ASP A 79 6.14 -5.64 3.48
CA ASP A 79 7.39 -6.39 3.52
C ASP A 79 8.57 -5.48 3.13
N ASP A 80 9.78 -6.03 3.13
CA ASP A 80 11.01 -5.31 2.80
C ASP A 80 11.27 -5.20 1.28
N THR A 81 10.33 -5.64 0.44
CA THR A 81 10.49 -5.61 -1.02
C THR A 81 10.06 -4.29 -1.65
N ASP A 82 9.14 -3.56 -1.02
CA ASP A 82 8.67 -2.24 -1.43
C ASP A 82 9.10 -1.17 -0.42
N TRP A 83 9.99 -0.26 -0.84
CA TRP A 83 10.49 0.82 0.00
C TRP A 83 9.39 1.81 0.42
N SER A 84 8.33 1.97 -0.39
CA SER A 84 7.20 2.84 -0.06
C SER A 84 6.30 2.21 1.00
N ALA A 85 6.10 0.88 0.95
CA ALA A 85 5.46 0.13 2.02
C ALA A 85 6.29 0.12 3.31
N THR A 86 7.62 0.02 3.18
CA THR A 86 8.54 0.14 4.33
C THR A 86 8.42 1.51 5.00
N LYS A 87 8.36 2.61 4.23
CA LYS A 87 8.13 3.96 4.79
C LYS A 87 6.78 4.09 5.50
N LEU A 88 5.74 3.42 5.00
CA LEU A 88 4.45 3.35 5.69
C LEU A 88 4.59 2.63 7.04
N LEU A 89 5.28 1.49 7.07
CA LEU A 89 5.53 0.75 8.29
C LEU A 89 6.34 1.55 9.31
N ASP A 90 7.36 2.29 8.86
CA ASP A 90 8.22 3.11 9.72
C ASP A 90 7.50 4.30 10.37
N CYS A 91 6.26 4.60 9.96
CA CYS A 91 5.39 5.56 10.68
C CYS A 91 4.87 5.00 12.02
N PHE A 92 5.05 3.70 12.28
CA PHE A 92 4.56 3.03 13.46
C PHE A 92 5.71 2.47 14.30
N ASN A 93 5.62 2.63 15.62
CA ASN A 93 6.56 2.05 16.56
C ASN A 93 6.12 0.62 16.93
N VAL A 94 6.36 -0.32 16.01
CA VAL A 94 6.03 -1.76 16.19
C VAL A 94 7.30 -2.58 16.35
N ASP A 95 7.29 -3.50 17.32
CA ASP A 95 8.33 -4.53 17.42
C ASP A 95 8.12 -5.51 16.26
N LYS A 96 9.03 -5.48 15.27
CA LYS A 96 8.98 -6.38 14.11
C LYS A 96 9.39 -7.79 14.57
N GLU A 97 8.44 -8.60 15.02
CA GLU A 97 8.66 -10.04 15.17
C GLU A 97 8.76 -10.68 13.79
N ASN A 98 9.99 -10.89 13.33
CA ASN A 98 10.25 -11.59 12.07
C ASN A 98 9.85 -13.06 12.23
N SER A 99 8.84 -13.49 11.48
CA SER A 99 8.44 -14.89 11.38
C SER A 99 8.46 -15.33 9.91
N PHE A 100 9.00 -16.51 9.64
CA PHE A 100 9.09 -17.06 8.29
C PHE A 100 8.22 -18.30 8.19
N ASN A 101 7.23 -18.29 7.30
CA ASN A 101 6.42 -19.47 7.01
C ASN A 101 7.16 -20.36 6.00
N THR A 102 7.50 -21.59 6.41
CA THR A 102 8.04 -22.62 5.49
C THR A 102 6.89 -23.42 4.91
N TYR A 103 6.65 -23.30 3.61
CA TYR A 103 5.67 -24.10 2.88
C TYR A 103 6.36 -25.33 2.29
N ILE A 104 5.93 -26.53 2.68
CA ILE A 104 6.34 -27.78 2.05
C ILE A 104 5.25 -28.13 1.02
N TYR A 105 5.63 -28.16 -0.25
CA TYR A 105 4.77 -28.69 -1.31
C TYR A 105 4.82 -30.22 -1.27
N ILE A 106 3.68 -30.86 -1.02
CA ILE A 106 3.52 -32.33 -1.00
C ILE A 106 2.78 -32.76 -2.26
#